data_AF-A0A2X0R1Y5-F1
#
_entry.id   AF-A0A2X0R1Y5-F1
#
_cell.length_a   1.000
_cell.length_b   1.000
_cell.length_c   1.000
_cell.angle_alpha   90.00
_cell.angle_beta   90.00
_cell.angle_gamma   90.00
#
_symmetry.space_group_name_H-M   'P 1'
#
loop_
_entity.id
_entity.type
_entity.pdbx_description
1 polymer ?
#
loop_
_entity_poly.entity_id
_entity_poly.type
_entity_poly.pdbx_seq_one_letter_code
_entity_poly.pdbx_strand_id
1 'polypeptide(L)'
;MIINKLNLLLAERFIKASKLAKDTGIAQSTISKIVNNATSQIDYSTLDKICLYLKITPSDFFEYAPYQFVFKNFQNDGYTKNKESAHFKFDIEIVGELFPVSFTGYIFDLNNPEGASVSVNPLNEKNLENIFFDFDKHLSISIKSSLSEEITSYISKNILDSLGIKKINKVDVDYFYMPF
;
A
#
# COMPACT_ATOMS: atom_id res chain seq x y z
N MET A 1 5.03 9.19 5.74
CA MET A 1 3.70 8.77 5.27
C MET A 1 2.62 9.33 6.20
N ILE A 2 1.50 9.79 5.65
CA ILE A 2 0.33 10.24 6.43
C ILE A 2 -0.90 9.47 5.98
N ILE A 3 -1.69 8.97 6.92
CA ILE A 3 -2.87 8.13 6.63
C ILE A 3 -4.04 8.59 7.48
N ASN A 4 -5.25 8.52 6.92
CA ASN A 4 -6.45 8.82 7.69
C ASN A 4 -7.00 7.56 8.38
N LYS A 5 -7.50 7.74 9.60
CA LYS A 5 -8.07 6.68 10.45
C LYS A 5 -9.61 6.66 10.40
N LEU A 6 -10.25 7.26 9.39
CA LEU A 6 -11.70 7.44 9.40
C LEU A 6 -12.45 6.11 9.46
N ASN A 7 -11.97 5.08 8.76
CA ASN A 7 -12.53 3.73 8.83
C ASN A 7 -12.57 3.19 10.26
N LEU A 8 -11.45 3.29 10.98
CA LEU A 8 -11.29 2.82 12.36
C LEU A 8 -12.18 3.64 13.31
N LEU A 9 -12.12 4.97 13.20
CA LEU A 9 -12.90 5.88 14.04
C LEU A 9 -14.42 5.65 13.90
N LEU A 10 -14.89 5.33 12.69
CA LEU A 10 -16.27 4.98 12.42
C LEU A 10 -16.63 3.61 13.00
N ALA A 11 -15.75 2.61 12.85
CA ALA A 11 -15.95 1.27 13.37
C ALA A 11 -16.05 1.26 14.90
N GLU A 12 -15.13 1.94 15.60
CA GLU A 12 -15.11 2.07 17.07
C GLU A 12 -16.40 2.67 17.64
N ARG A 13 -17.08 3.52 16.86
CA ARG A 13 -18.31 4.22 17.26
C ARG A 13 -19.57 3.58 16.67
N PHE A 14 -19.45 2.46 15.95
CA PHE A 14 -20.53 1.81 15.22
C PHE A 14 -21.28 2.74 14.25
N ILE A 15 -20.57 3.70 13.65
CA ILE A 15 -21.14 4.69 12.71
C ILE A 15 -20.91 4.19 11.28
N LYS A 16 -21.99 4.10 10.50
CA LYS A 16 -21.87 3.78 9.06
C LYS A 16 -21.39 5.01 8.29
N ALA A 17 -20.54 4.80 7.28
CA ALA A 17 -20.09 5.86 6.37
C ALA A 17 -21.24 6.62 5.71
N SER A 18 -22.34 5.92 5.36
CA SER A 18 -23.56 6.55 4.81
C SER A 18 -24.26 7.48 5.80
N LYS A 19 -24.23 7.15 7.10
CA LYS A 19 -24.76 8.01 8.16
C LYS A 19 -23.91 9.26 8.32
N LEU A 20 -22.58 9.11 8.36
CA LEU A 20 -21.66 10.24 8.39
C LEU A 20 -21.91 11.20 7.22
N ALA A 21 -22.01 10.66 5.99
CA ALA A 21 -22.27 11.45 4.79
C ALA A 21 -23.58 12.25 4.91
N LYS A 22 -24.67 11.59 5.33
CA LYS A 22 -25.98 12.23 5.53
C LYS A 22 -25.92 13.35 6.57
N ASP A 23 -25.34 13.08 7.73
CA ASP A 23 -25.38 13.99 8.88
C ASP A 23 -24.43 15.20 8.69
N THR A 24 -23.32 15.03 7.95
CA THR A 24 -22.35 16.10 7.67
C THR A 24 -22.62 16.86 6.37
N GLY A 25 -23.50 16.33 5.52
CA GLY A 25 -23.75 16.85 4.17
C GLY A 25 -22.56 16.66 3.20
N ILE A 26 -21.56 15.86 3.57
CA ILE A 26 -20.46 15.49 2.66
C ILE A 26 -20.97 14.43 1.68
N ALA A 27 -20.61 14.55 0.40
CA ALA A 27 -21.00 13.57 -0.61
C ALA A 27 -20.57 12.16 -0.21
N GLN A 28 -21.47 11.17 -0.38
CA GLN A 28 -21.20 9.78 -0.01
C GLN A 28 -20.00 9.19 -0.76
N SER A 29 -19.79 9.59 -2.01
CA SER A 29 -18.61 9.22 -2.79
C SER A 29 -17.31 9.74 -2.17
N THR A 30 -17.31 10.97 -1.65
CA THR A 30 -16.17 11.57 -0.94
C THR A 30 -15.87 10.83 0.36
N ILE A 31 -16.88 10.61 1.22
CA ILE A 31 -16.70 9.82 2.45
C ILE A 31 -16.18 8.41 2.13
N SER A 32 -16.74 7.76 1.10
CA SER A 32 -16.29 6.43 0.67
C SER A 32 -14.80 6.44 0.29
N LYS A 33 -14.34 7.43 -0.48
CA LYS A 33 -12.92 7.55 -0.83
C LYS A 33 -12.05 7.77 0.40
N ILE A 34 -12.46 8.63 1.33
CA ILE A 34 -11.70 8.89 2.56
C ILE A 34 -11.61 7.62 3.42
N VAL A 35 -12.74 6.96 3.68
CA VAL A 35 -12.80 5.72 4.47
C VAL A 35 -11.89 4.63 3.89
N ASN A 36 -11.80 4.53 2.56
CA ASN A 36 -10.96 3.54 1.89
C ASN A 36 -9.54 4.02 1.58
N ASN A 37 -9.07 5.14 2.18
CA ASN A 37 -7.78 5.77 1.87
C ASN A 37 -7.53 6.04 0.37
N ALA A 38 -8.59 6.07 -0.45
CA ALA A 38 -8.53 6.21 -1.91
C ALA A 38 -8.55 7.68 -2.37
N THR A 39 -8.08 8.60 -1.53
CA THR A 39 -7.96 10.02 -1.85
C THR A 39 -6.59 10.54 -1.45
N SER A 40 -5.95 11.30 -2.34
CA SER A 40 -4.69 11.98 -2.08
C SER A 40 -4.88 13.35 -1.42
N GLN A 41 -6.12 13.84 -1.36
CA GLN A 41 -6.43 15.17 -0.85
C GLN A 41 -7.70 15.15 0.00
N ILE A 42 -7.68 15.91 1.09
CA ILE A 42 -8.84 16.24 1.91
C ILE A 42 -8.78 17.74 2.15
N ASP A 43 -9.84 18.45 1.81
CA ASP A 43 -9.94 19.89 2.06
C ASP A 43 -10.29 20.16 3.52
N TYR A 44 -9.87 21.33 4.03
CA TYR A 44 -10.08 21.69 5.43
C TYR A 44 -11.56 21.71 5.82
N SER A 45 -12.47 22.08 4.90
CA SER A 45 -13.91 22.12 5.21
C SER A 45 -14.49 20.72 5.45
N THR A 46 -14.03 19.71 4.70
CA THR A 46 -14.41 18.32 4.90
C THR A 46 -13.81 17.78 6.20
N LEU A 47 -12.53 18.05 6.46
CA LEU A 47 -11.86 17.63 7.69
C LEU A 47 -12.55 18.22 8.92
N ASP A 48 -12.84 19.53 8.91
CA ASP A 48 -13.52 20.24 10.00
C ASP A 48 -14.89 19.64 10.33
N LYS A 49 -15.72 19.38 9.31
CA LYS A 49 -17.03 18.72 9.47
C LYS A 49 -16.91 17.33 10.10
N ILE A 50 -15.94 16.54 9.66
CA ILE A 50 -15.72 15.18 10.19
C ILE A 50 -15.24 15.27 11.65
N CYS A 51 -14.26 16.14 11.93
CA CYS A 51 -13.74 16.37 13.26
C CYS A 51 -14.85 16.83 14.23
N LEU A 52 -15.67 17.79 13.83
CA LEU A 52 -16.81 18.27 14.61
C LEU A 52 -17.84 17.17 14.89
N TYR A 53 -18.21 16.40 13.87
CA TYR A 53 -19.19 15.33 14.00
C TYR A 53 -18.71 14.21 14.94
N LEU A 54 -17.46 13.79 14.80
CA LEU A 54 -16.87 12.72 15.60
C LEU A 54 -16.33 13.20 16.96
N LYS A 55 -16.31 14.53 17.18
CA LYS A 55 -15.72 15.20 18.35
C LYS A 55 -14.25 14.82 18.56
N ILE A 56 -13.48 14.92 17.49
CA ILE A 56 -12.05 14.58 17.45
C ILE A 56 -11.22 15.74 16.91
N THR A 57 -9.92 15.68 17.12
CA THR A 57 -8.93 16.61 16.57
C THR A 57 -8.31 16.07 15.27
N PRO A 58 -7.63 16.91 14.47
CA PRO A 58 -6.87 16.43 13.32
C PRO A 58 -5.80 15.38 13.67
N SER A 59 -5.20 15.44 14.86
CA SER A 59 -4.25 14.43 15.35
C SER A 59 -4.90 13.07 15.63
N ASP A 60 -6.18 13.05 15.97
CA ASP A 60 -6.93 11.80 16.12
C ASP A 60 -7.32 11.24 14.74
N PHE A 61 -7.57 12.12 13.76
CA PHE A 61 -7.96 11.75 12.40
C PHE A 61 -6.79 11.18 11.59
N PHE A 62 -5.61 11.77 11.70
CA PHE A 62 -4.42 11.33 10.97
C PHE A 62 -3.50 10.49 11.83
N GLU A 63 -2.80 9.58 11.15
CA GLU A 63 -1.62 8.91 11.67
C GLU A 63 -0.41 9.29 10.82
N TYR A 64 0.73 9.47 11.48
CA TYR A 64 1.97 9.87 10.84
C TYR A 64 3.06 8.85 11.15
N ALA A 65 3.66 8.32 10.09
CA ALA A 65 4.90 7.57 10.14
C ALA A 65 6.01 8.41 9.49
N PRO A 66 7.18 8.59 10.13
CA PRO A 66 8.31 9.34 9.58
C PRO A 66 9.08 8.58 8.49
N TYR A 67 8.37 7.75 7.72
CA TYR A 67 8.95 6.91 6.68
C TYR A 67 8.50 7.42 5.31
N GLN A 68 9.45 7.50 4.39
CA GLN A 68 9.21 7.74 2.98
C GLN A 68 9.91 6.65 2.19
N PHE A 69 9.14 5.94 1.37
CA PHE A 69 9.64 4.87 0.53
C PHE A 69 9.93 5.38 -0.86
N VAL A 70 11.06 4.95 -1.41
CA VAL A 70 11.43 5.24 -2.79
C VAL A 70 11.72 3.92 -3.48
N PHE A 71 10.90 3.63 -4.47
CA PHE A 71 11.03 2.43 -5.28
C PHE A 71 11.95 2.71 -6.48
N LYS A 72 12.96 1.88 -6.66
CA LYS A 72 14.00 2.07 -7.68
C LYS A 72 14.42 0.76 -8.34
N ASN A 73 15.27 0.90 -9.35
CA ASN A 73 16.05 -0.19 -9.95
C ASN A 73 15.22 -1.38 -10.40
N PHE A 74 13.99 -1.15 -10.87
CA PHE A 74 13.17 -2.21 -11.46
C PHE A 74 13.90 -2.80 -12.67
N GLN A 75 14.11 -4.11 -12.65
CA GLN A 75 14.79 -4.87 -13.69
C GLN A 75 14.02 -6.15 -13.97
N ASN A 76 13.74 -6.40 -15.25
CA ASN A 76 13.24 -7.69 -15.69
C ASN A 76 14.45 -8.58 -16.04
N ASP A 77 14.67 -9.61 -15.22
CA ASP A 77 15.79 -10.54 -15.31
C ASP A 77 15.55 -11.65 -16.36
N GLY A 78 14.39 -11.65 -17.02
CA GLY A 78 14.08 -12.48 -18.17
C GLY A 78 12.92 -13.44 -17.93
N TYR A 79 12.67 -14.24 -18.96
CA TYR A 79 11.54 -15.17 -19.03
C TYR A 79 12.02 -16.61 -18.86
N THR A 80 11.12 -17.47 -18.38
CA THR A 80 11.30 -18.92 -18.51
C THR A 80 11.38 -19.31 -19.99
N LYS A 81 11.96 -20.48 -20.29
CA LYS A 81 12.14 -20.96 -21.69
C LYS A 81 10.84 -20.95 -22.50
N ASN A 82 9.70 -21.24 -21.85
CA ASN A 82 8.37 -21.26 -22.45
C ASN A 82 7.61 -19.91 -22.34
N LYS A 83 8.23 -18.87 -21.76
CA LYS A 83 7.62 -17.56 -21.50
C LYS A 83 6.33 -17.60 -20.68
N GLU A 84 6.10 -18.65 -19.90
CA GLU A 84 4.98 -18.73 -18.98
C GLU A 84 5.21 -17.95 -17.69
N SER A 85 6.48 -17.69 -17.35
CA SER A 85 6.85 -16.92 -16.17
C SER A 85 8.01 -15.97 -16.45
N ALA A 86 8.10 -14.90 -15.67
CA ALA A 86 9.19 -13.93 -15.71
C ALA A 86 9.73 -13.67 -14.31
N HIS A 87 11.01 -13.33 -14.24
CA HIS A 87 11.71 -12.98 -13.01
C HIS A 87 12.08 -11.50 -13.06
N PHE A 88 11.93 -10.80 -11.94
CA PHE A 88 12.29 -9.39 -11.84
C PHE A 88 12.89 -9.05 -10.48
N LYS A 89 13.56 -7.91 -10.41
CA LYS A 89 14.12 -7.33 -9.19
C LYS A 89 13.77 -5.87 -9.08
N PHE A 90 13.76 -5.35 -7.87
CA PHE A 90 13.66 -3.93 -7.60
C PHE A 90 14.18 -3.64 -6.19
N ASP A 91 14.44 -2.36 -5.92
CA ASP A 91 14.89 -1.89 -4.61
C ASP A 91 13.85 -0.96 -3.98
N ILE A 92 13.72 -1.05 -2.66
CA ILE A 92 13.00 -0.08 -1.83
C ILE A 92 14.01 0.61 -0.93
N GLU A 93 14.18 1.92 -1.09
CA GLU A 93 14.92 2.78 -0.16
C GLU A 93 13.96 3.42 0.83
N ILE A 94 14.32 3.44 2.11
CA ILE A 94 13.63 4.21 3.14
C ILE A 94 14.44 5.47 3.38
N VAL A 95 13.86 6.64 3.10
CA VAL A 95 14.55 7.92 3.30
C VAL A 95 14.89 8.08 4.78
N GLY A 96 16.18 8.27 5.08
CA GLY A 96 16.71 8.38 6.44
C GLY A 96 17.43 7.13 6.94
N GLU A 97 17.31 6.00 6.23
CA GLU A 97 18.02 4.75 6.55
C GLU A 97 19.17 4.47 5.55
N LEU A 98 20.19 3.75 6.01
CA LEU A 98 21.47 3.64 5.30
C LEU A 98 21.48 2.66 4.11
N PHE A 99 20.48 1.78 3.92
CA PHE A 99 20.55 0.74 2.88
C PHE A 99 19.20 0.44 2.20
N PRO A 100 19.15 0.34 0.85
CA PRO A 100 17.99 -0.18 0.15
C PRO A 100 17.75 -1.65 0.50
N VAL A 101 16.48 -2.03 0.56
CA VAL A 101 16.04 -3.41 0.58
C VAL A 101 15.83 -3.88 -0.85
N SER A 102 16.58 -4.88 -1.27
CA SER A 102 16.38 -5.50 -2.59
C SER A 102 15.35 -6.62 -2.53
N PHE A 103 14.49 -6.65 -3.53
CA PHE A 103 13.43 -7.64 -3.71
C PHE A 103 13.61 -8.40 -5.02
N THR A 104 13.13 -9.64 -5.01
CA THR A 104 13.01 -10.53 -6.16
C THR A 104 11.54 -10.91 -6.34
N GLY A 105 11.07 -10.90 -7.56
CA GLY A 105 9.70 -11.26 -7.86
C GLY A 105 9.57 -12.22 -9.03
N TYR A 106 8.54 -13.05 -8.97
CA TYR A 106 8.16 -14.00 -9.99
C TYR A 106 6.76 -13.68 -10.48
N ILE A 107 6.60 -13.73 -11.80
CA ILE A 107 5.32 -13.52 -12.47
C ILE A 107 4.95 -14.85 -13.08
N PHE A 108 3.74 -15.31 -12.81
CA PHE A 108 3.18 -16.56 -13.29
C PHE A 108 2.03 -16.29 -14.24
N ASP A 109 1.70 -17.30 -15.05
CA ASP A 109 0.53 -17.28 -15.93
C ASP A 109 0.54 -16.12 -16.94
N LEU A 110 1.71 -15.77 -17.49
CA LEU A 110 1.84 -14.63 -18.43
C LEU A 110 0.97 -14.74 -19.68
N ASN A 111 0.63 -15.96 -20.07
CA ASN A 111 -0.22 -16.24 -21.23
C ASN A 111 -1.71 -16.29 -20.89
N ASN A 112 -2.09 -16.15 -19.61
CA ASN A 112 -3.48 -16.20 -19.19
C ASN A 112 -4.20 -14.90 -19.59
N PRO A 113 -5.24 -14.96 -20.46
CA PRO A 113 -5.98 -13.78 -20.87
C PRO A 113 -6.75 -13.12 -19.73
N GLU A 114 -7.05 -13.86 -18.66
CA GLU A 114 -7.72 -13.31 -17.49
C GLU A 114 -6.78 -12.41 -16.69
N GLY A 115 -5.47 -12.70 -16.69
CA GLY A 115 -4.42 -11.91 -16.02
C GLY A 115 -3.35 -12.79 -15.36
N ALA A 116 -2.19 -12.18 -15.10
CA ALA A 116 -1.05 -12.82 -14.45
C ALA A 116 -1.12 -12.75 -12.92
N SER A 117 -0.39 -13.64 -12.25
CA SER A 117 -0.17 -13.64 -10.80
C SER A 117 1.28 -13.23 -10.51
N VAL A 118 1.51 -12.46 -9.45
CA VAL A 118 2.86 -12.00 -9.07
C VAL A 118 3.15 -12.42 -7.63
N SER A 119 4.33 -13.00 -7.38
CA SER A 119 4.88 -13.20 -6.04
C SER A 119 6.14 -12.37 -5.87
N VAL A 120 6.30 -11.69 -4.73
CA VAL A 120 7.49 -10.90 -4.42
C VAL A 120 8.05 -11.28 -3.06
N ASN A 121 9.36 -11.49 -3.01
CA ASN A 121 10.11 -11.88 -1.82
C ASN A 121 11.36 -10.99 -1.68
N PRO A 122 11.78 -10.68 -0.45
CA PRO A 122 13.07 -10.03 -0.24
C PRO A 122 14.27 -10.93 -0.68
N LEU A 123 15.37 -10.31 -1.12
CA LEU A 123 16.57 -11.02 -1.55
C LEU A 123 17.50 -11.46 -0.39
N ASN A 124 17.48 -10.77 0.75
CA ASN A 124 18.44 -11.05 1.84
C ASN A 124 17.80 -10.89 3.23
N GLU A 125 17.35 -12.00 3.80
CA GLU A 125 16.52 -12.09 5.01
C GLU A 125 17.21 -11.54 6.27
N LYS A 126 18.54 -11.75 6.39
CA LYS A 126 19.29 -11.43 7.63
C LYS A 126 19.39 -9.95 7.99
N ASN A 127 19.30 -9.04 7.02
CA ASN A 127 19.30 -7.60 7.29
C ASN A 127 17.88 -7.04 7.45
N LEU A 128 16.86 -7.83 7.09
CA LEU A 128 15.47 -7.40 7.06
C LEU A 128 14.78 -7.57 8.37
N GLU A 129 15.12 -8.62 9.11
CA GLU A 129 14.61 -8.80 10.47
C GLU A 129 14.90 -7.57 11.32
N ASN A 130 16.12 -7.02 11.33
CA ASN A 130 16.41 -5.85 12.18
C ASN A 130 15.75 -4.56 11.69
N ILE A 131 15.78 -4.27 10.38
CA ILE A 131 15.21 -3.03 9.84
C ILE A 131 13.68 -3.06 9.97
N PHE A 132 13.04 -4.16 9.55
CA PHE A 132 11.59 -4.26 9.60
C PHE A 132 11.04 -4.59 10.98
N PHE A 133 11.79 -5.22 11.89
CA PHE A 133 11.30 -5.44 13.26
C PHE A 133 11.15 -4.11 14.02
N ASP A 134 12.11 -3.19 13.90
CA ASP A 134 11.99 -1.84 14.48
C ASP A 134 10.94 -1.00 13.74
N PHE A 135 10.85 -1.17 12.42
CA PHE A 135 9.81 -0.55 11.58
C PHE A 135 8.40 -0.96 12.03
N ASP A 136 8.18 -2.27 12.19
CA ASP A 136 6.89 -2.92 12.35
C ASP A 136 6.28 -2.73 13.74
N LYS A 137 7.13 -2.69 14.78
CA LYS A 137 6.71 -2.53 16.18
C LYS A 137 5.87 -1.28 16.44
N HIS A 138 5.97 -0.27 15.57
CA HIS A 138 5.32 1.02 15.73
C HIS A 138 4.36 1.39 14.60
N LEU A 139 4.13 0.50 13.63
CA LEU A 139 3.22 0.75 12.51
C LEU A 139 1.82 0.26 12.83
N SER A 140 0.83 1.14 12.71
CA SER A 140 -0.55 0.65 12.67
C SER A 140 -0.82 -0.19 11.43
N ILE A 141 -1.83 -1.03 11.54
CA ILE A 141 -2.37 -1.84 10.43
C ILE A 141 -2.67 -0.95 9.21
N SER A 142 -3.14 0.28 9.42
CA SER A 142 -3.45 1.21 8.33
C SER A 142 -2.19 1.61 7.55
N ILE A 143 -1.07 1.83 8.25
CA ILE A 143 0.22 2.16 7.61
C ILE A 143 0.79 0.94 6.87
N LYS A 144 0.69 -0.25 7.46
CA LYS A 144 1.06 -1.50 6.79
C LYS A 144 0.28 -1.71 5.50
N SER A 145 -1.05 -1.51 5.53
CA SER A 145 -1.92 -1.64 4.35
C SER A 145 -1.54 -0.66 3.23
N SER A 146 -1.33 0.61 3.57
CA SER A 146 -0.97 1.63 2.58
C SER A 146 0.39 1.34 1.93
N LEU A 147 1.38 0.88 2.70
CA LEU A 147 2.65 0.47 2.15
C LEU A 147 2.49 -0.69 1.16
N SER A 148 1.66 -1.68 1.52
CA SER A 148 1.37 -2.82 0.65
C SER A 148 0.72 -2.39 -0.66
N GLU A 149 -0.18 -1.41 -0.62
CA GLU A 149 -0.81 -0.83 -1.80
C GLU A 149 0.21 -0.05 -2.66
N GLU A 150 1.13 0.71 -2.06
CA GLU A 150 2.20 1.41 -2.77
C GLU A 150 3.14 0.43 -3.50
N ILE A 151 3.58 -0.63 -2.80
CA ILE A 151 4.40 -1.72 -3.35
C ILE A 151 3.66 -2.37 -4.53
N THR A 152 2.40 -2.75 -4.32
CA THR A 152 1.56 -3.39 -5.34
C THR A 152 1.39 -2.52 -6.57
N SER A 153 1.15 -1.22 -6.38
CA SER A 153 0.99 -0.25 -7.46
C SER A 153 2.28 -0.07 -8.26
N TYR A 154 3.43 0.06 -7.57
CA TYR A 154 4.73 0.16 -8.20
C TYR A 154 5.06 -1.08 -9.03
N ILE A 155 4.93 -2.28 -8.43
CA ILE A 155 5.18 -3.56 -9.11
C ILE A 155 4.26 -3.68 -10.32
N SER A 156 2.96 -3.47 -10.13
CA SER A 156 1.98 -3.63 -11.20
C SER A 156 2.30 -2.72 -12.37
N LYS A 157 2.53 -1.43 -12.12
CA LYS A 157 2.86 -0.48 -13.19
C LYS A 157 4.10 -0.91 -13.98
N ASN A 158 5.20 -1.20 -13.31
CA ASN A 158 6.45 -1.56 -13.98
C ASN A 158 6.36 -2.91 -14.71
N ILE A 159 5.61 -3.88 -14.18
CA ILE A 159 5.38 -5.15 -14.86
C ILE A 159 4.50 -4.97 -16.11
N LEU A 160 3.35 -4.29 -15.98
CA LEU A 160 2.44 -4.05 -17.10
C LEU A 160 3.19 -3.34 -18.25
N ASP A 161 3.99 -2.32 -17.90
CA ASP A 161 4.82 -1.56 -18.84
C ASP A 161 5.93 -2.42 -19.48
N SER A 162 6.64 -3.23 -18.69
CA SER A 162 7.79 -4.01 -19.17
C SER A 162 7.42 -5.26 -19.98
N LEU A 163 6.26 -5.87 -19.70
CA LEU A 163 5.82 -7.11 -20.36
C LEU A 163 4.72 -6.88 -21.40
N GLY A 164 4.15 -5.68 -21.50
CA GLY A 164 3.02 -5.39 -22.38
C GLY A 164 1.76 -6.20 -22.04
N ILE A 165 1.64 -6.70 -20.81
CA ILE A 165 0.45 -7.41 -20.35
C ILE A 165 -0.66 -6.40 -20.02
N LYS A 166 -1.92 -6.79 -20.27
CA LYS A 166 -3.06 -5.87 -20.10
C LYS A 166 -3.49 -5.70 -18.64
N LYS A 167 -3.28 -6.72 -17.80
CA LYS A 167 -3.78 -6.76 -16.42
C LYS A 167 -3.03 -7.80 -15.59
N ILE A 168 -2.87 -7.49 -14.30
CA ILE A 168 -2.47 -8.42 -13.24
C ILE A 168 -3.71 -8.67 -12.37
N ASN A 169 -3.99 -9.94 -12.08
CA ASN A 169 -5.16 -10.30 -11.28
C ASN A 169 -4.85 -10.42 -9.80
N LYS A 170 -3.61 -10.74 -9.46
CA LYS A 170 -3.17 -10.94 -8.09
C LYS A 170 -1.71 -10.52 -7.94
N VAL A 171 -1.43 -9.78 -6.89
CA VAL A 171 -0.06 -9.50 -6.44
C VAL A 171 0.02 -9.99 -5.00
N ASP A 172 0.69 -11.11 -4.82
CA ASP A 172 1.06 -11.64 -3.52
C ASP A 172 2.42 -11.07 -3.17
N VAL A 173 2.45 -10.17 -2.19
CA VAL A 173 3.71 -9.73 -1.60
C VAL A 173 3.94 -10.63 -0.40
N ASP A 174 4.86 -11.57 -0.55
CA ASP A 174 5.24 -12.51 0.51
C ASP A 174 6.19 -11.80 1.46
N TYR A 175 5.62 -11.13 2.45
CA TYR A 175 6.36 -10.47 3.51
C TYR A 175 6.83 -11.46 4.58
N PHE A 176 7.39 -12.61 4.21
CA PHE A 176 7.86 -13.62 5.19
C PHE A 176 8.88 -13.07 6.23
N TYR A 177 9.32 -11.80 6.10
CA TYR A 177 10.16 -11.09 7.06
C TYR A 177 9.65 -9.67 7.45
N MET A 178 8.40 -9.31 7.16
CA MET A 178 7.72 -8.27 7.95
C MET A 178 6.80 -8.99 8.94
N PRO A 179 6.94 -8.77 10.26
CA PRO A 179 6.00 -9.36 11.19
C PRO A 179 4.59 -8.83 10.84
N PHE A 180 3.63 -9.72 10.66
CA PHE A 180 2.22 -9.37 10.77
C PHE A 180 1.65 -10.04 12.01
#